data_AF-A0AAW5E439-F1
#
_entry.id   AF-A0AAW5E439-F1
#
_cell.length_a   1.000
_cell.length_b   1.000
_cell.length_c   1.000
_cell.angle_alpha   90.00
_cell.angle_beta   90.00
_cell.angle_gamma   90.00
#
_symmetry.space_group_name_H-M   'P 1'
#
loop_
_entity.id
_entity.type
_entity.pdbx_description
1 polymer ?
#
loop_
_entity_poly.entity_id
_entity_poly.type
_entity_poly.pdbx_seq_one_letter_code
_entity_poly.pdbx_strand_id
1 'polypeptide(L)'
;MKIARLLLLLCILFIFLVGCSSATGNPTPKDFLKYDHADIFLLDDTVFSNSQDIEWVTALDYKLGEQIGEIANQANKAFKFKNGTANKLPIGTKIFETDTPAYIGIVDGEKIPYLKMVEG
;
A
#
# COMPACT_ATOMS: atom_id res chain seq x y z
N MET A 1 6.63 -17.86 52.98
CA MET A 1 7.56 -17.01 52.19
C MET A 1 7.93 -17.59 50.82
N LYS A 2 8.19 -18.91 50.68
CA LYS A 2 8.59 -19.52 49.40
C LYS A 2 7.47 -19.53 48.33
N ILE A 3 6.23 -19.83 48.75
CA ILE A 3 5.05 -19.87 47.87
C ILE A 3 4.69 -18.46 47.36
N ALA A 4 4.78 -17.44 48.22
CA ALA A 4 4.55 -16.05 47.83
C ALA A 4 5.60 -15.54 46.81
N ARG A 5 6.87 -15.98 46.95
CA ARG A 5 7.92 -15.68 45.96
C ARG A 5 7.70 -16.43 44.63
N LEU A 6 7.20 -17.66 44.69
CA LEU A 6 6.85 -18.45 43.49
C LEU A 6 5.66 -17.85 42.73
N LEU A 7 4.62 -17.41 43.44
CA LEU A 7 3.46 -16.71 42.86
C LEU A 7 3.86 -15.36 42.25
N LEU A 8 4.77 -14.62 42.90
CA LEU A 8 5.28 -13.35 42.37
C LEU A 8 6.06 -13.53 41.06
N LEU A 9 6.91 -14.57 40.97
CA LEU A 9 7.66 -14.90 39.75
C LEU A 9 6.72 -15.35 38.62
N LEU A 10 5.64 -16.07 38.93
CA LEU A 10 4.62 -16.47 37.95
C LEU A 10 3.86 -15.26 37.40
N CYS A 11 3.51 -14.28 38.25
CA CYS A 11 2.86 -13.04 37.82
C CYS A 11 3.76 -12.18 36.92
N ILE A 12 5.08 -12.14 37.16
CA ILE A 12 6.03 -11.39 36.33
C ILE A 12 6.14 -11.98 34.92
N LEU A 13 5.98 -13.30 34.77
CA LEU A 13 6.02 -13.98 33.47
C LEU A 13 4.82 -13.60 32.57
N PHE A 14 3.67 -13.25 33.15
CA PHE A 14 2.48 -12.83 32.41
C PHE A 14 2.55 -11.39 31.86
N ILE A 15 3.48 -10.55 32.34
CA ILE A 15 3.60 -9.14 31.92
C ILE A 15 4.23 -9.04 30.51
N PHE A 16 4.94 -10.07 30.05
CA PHE A 16 5.56 -10.11 28.71
C PHE A 16 4.61 -10.52 27.57
N LEU A 17 3.32 -10.78 27.87
CA LEU A 17 2.31 -11.21 26.89
C LEU A 17 1.47 -10.05 26.32
N VAL A 18 1.84 -8.79 26.54
CA VAL A 18 1.15 -7.66 25.90
C VAL A 18 1.51 -7.65 24.41
N GLY A 19 0.63 -8.27 23.62
CA GLY A 19 0.72 -8.38 22.18
C GLY A 19 0.60 -7.02 21.48
N CYS A 20 1.28 -6.93 20.33
CA CYS A 20 1.31 -5.80 19.42
C CYS A 20 -0.12 -5.38 19.02
N SER A 21 -0.44 -4.08 19.10
CA SER A 21 -1.68 -3.55 18.55
C SER A 21 -1.58 -3.54 17.03
N SER A 22 -2.15 -4.55 16.36
CA SER A 22 -2.30 -4.55 14.91
C SER A 22 -3.20 -3.38 14.51
N ALA A 23 -2.73 -2.53 13.61
CA ALA A 23 -3.65 -1.75 12.78
C ALA A 23 -4.54 -2.77 12.05
N THR A 24 -5.85 -2.52 12.00
CA THR A 24 -6.84 -3.49 11.50
C THR A 24 -7.40 -3.10 10.13
N GLY A 25 -6.58 -2.57 9.22
CA GLY A 25 -7.10 -2.09 7.94
C GLY A 25 -6.03 -1.80 6.90
N ASN A 26 -6.45 -1.78 5.63
CA ASN A 26 -5.54 -1.54 4.51
C ASN A 26 -4.70 -0.27 4.71
N PRO A 27 -3.45 -0.26 4.21
CA PRO A 27 -2.60 0.92 4.30
C PRO A 27 -3.25 2.13 3.64
N THR A 28 -3.06 3.30 4.24
CA THR A 28 -3.62 4.57 3.77
C THR A 28 -2.55 5.40 3.06
N PRO A 29 -2.91 6.43 2.27
CA PRO A 29 -1.92 7.34 1.67
C PRO A 29 -0.95 7.96 2.69
N LYS A 30 -1.39 8.14 3.94
CA LYS A 30 -0.56 8.67 5.03
C LYS A 30 0.64 7.76 5.33
N ASP A 31 0.48 6.46 5.16
CA ASP A 31 1.51 5.47 5.50
C ASP A 31 2.66 5.46 4.51
N PHE A 32 2.43 5.94 3.28
CA PHE A 32 3.43 6.05 2.21
C PHE A 32 3.99 7.46 2.08
N LEU A 33 3.16 8.51 2.17
CA LEU A 33 3.59 9.90 1.95
C LEU A 33 4.50 10.47 3.04
N LYS A 34 4.84 9.68 4.06
CA LYS A 34 5.95 9.96 4.98
C LYS A 34 7.33 9.79 4.34
N TYR A 35 7.39 9.14 3.17
CA TYR A 35 8.59 8.97 2.37
C TYR A 35 8.53 9.86 1.14
N ASP A 36 9.55 10.71 0.94
CA ASP A 36 9.57 11.70 -0.14
C ASP A 36 9.51 11.09 -1.55
N HIS A 37 9.98 9.85 -1.69
CA HIS A 37 10.01 9.12 -2.96
C HIS A 37 8.75 8.29 -3.21
N ALA A 38 7.78 8.26 -2.29
CA ALA A 38 6.55 7.51 -2.49
C ALA A 38 5.87 7.91 -3.79
N ASP A 39 5.44 6.94 -4.58
CA ASP A 39 4.66 7.13 -5.79
C ASP A 39 3.43 6.24 -5.66
N ILE A 40 2.31 6.88 -5.36
CA ILE A 40 1.07 6.19 -5.05
C ILE A 40 -0.13 6.86 -5.73
N PHE A 41 -1.17 6.06 -5.90
CA PHE A 41 -2.52 6.56 -6.13
C PHE A 41 -3.53 5.81 -5.26
N LEU A 42 -4.70 6.42 -5.07
CA LEU A 42 -5.83 5.79 -4.39
C LEU A 42 -6.93 5.50 -5.41
N LEU A 43 -7.39 4.26 -5.46
CA LEU A 43 -8.50 3.81 -6.30
C LEU A 43 -9.28 2.73 -5.55
N ASP A 44 -10.61 2.76 -5.61
CA ASP A 44 -11.49 1.86 -4.85
C ASP A 44 -11.08 1.68 -3.38
N ASP A 45 -10.82 2.81 -2.73
CA ASP A 45 -10.38 2.94 -1.33
C ASP A 45 -9.11 2.12 -0.99
N THR A 46 -8.35 1.73 -2.02
CA THR A 46 -7.11 0.99 -1.90
C THR A 46 -5.95 1.79 -2.45
N VAL A 47 -4.83 1.79 -1.71
CA VAL A 47 -3.59 2.40 -2.18
C VAL A 47 -2.90 1.47 -3.16
N PHE A 48 -2.43 2.03 -4.25
CA PHE A 48 -1.56 1.37 -5.20
C PHE A 48 -0.20 2.06 -5.16
N SER A 49 0.87 1.28 -5.10
CA SER A 49 2.24 1.80 -5.02
C SER A 49 3.05 1.41 -6.24
N ASN A 50 3.82 2.36 -6.76
CA ASN A 50 4.73 2.14 -7.87
C ASN A 50 5.68 0.98 -7.52
N SER A 51 5.87 0.09 -8.49
CA SER A 51 6.59 -1.16 -8.33
C SER A 51 7.66 -1.36 -9.41
N GLN A 52 8.11 -0.29 -10.05
CA GLN A 52 9.14 -0.33 -11.11
C GLN A 52 10.51 -0.78 -10.59
N ASP A 53 10.77 -0.60 -9.29
CA ASP A 53 12.02 -1.01 -8.66
C ASP A 53 11.97 -2.42 -8.05
N ILE A 54 10.87 -3.16 -8.27
CA ILE A 54 10.68 -4.51 -7.74
C ILE A 54 10.99 -5.53 -8.84
N GLU A 55 12.12 -6.25 -8.71
CA GLU A 55 12.62 -7.18 -9.73
C GLU A 55 11.59 -8.21 -10.20
N TRP A 56 10.83 -8.81 -9.28
CA TRP A 56 9.85 -9.83 -9.67
C TRP A 56 8.67 -9.23 -10.44
N VAL A 57 8.34 -7.95 -10.24
CA VAL A 57 7.27 -7.26 -10.95
C VAL A 57 7.71 -6.89 -12.35
N THR A 58 8.94 -6.39 -12.50
CA THR A 58 9.49 -6.02 -13.81
C THR A 58 9.81 -7.23 -14.68
N ALA A 59 9.99 -8.40 -14.08
CA ALA A 59 10.16 -9.67 -14.79
C ALA A 59 8.83 -10.32 -15.24
N LEU A 60 7.66 -9.77 -14.87
CA LEU A 60 6.37 -10.32 -15.29
C LEU A 60 6.15 -10.11 -16.79
N ASP A 61 5.82 -11.20 -17.49
CA ASP A 61 5.15 -11.12 -18.79
C ASP A 61 3.65 -11.06 -18.53
N TYR A 62 3.00 -9.98 -18.98
CA TYR A 62 1.60 -9.70 -18.70
C TYR A 62 0.84 -9.26 -19.95
N LYS A 63 -0.46 -9.52 -19.95
CA LYS A 63 -1.43 -8.98 -20.92
C LYS A 63 -2.22 -7.87 -20.25
N LEU A 64 -2.33 -6.74 -20.94
CA LEU A 64 -3.21 -5.65 -20.51
C LEU A 64 -4.67 -6.10 -20.58
N GLY A 65 -5.39 -5.90 -19.48
CA GLY A 65 -6.83 -6.14 -19.36
C GLY A 65 -7.64 -4.86 -19.48
N GLU A 66 -8.70 -4.76 -18.69
CA GLU A 66 -9.63 -3.64 -18.71
C GLU A 66 -9.05 -2.36 -18.08
N GLN A 67 -9.56 -1.21 -18.50
CA GLN A 67 -9.30 0.05 -17.81
C GLN A 67 -10.16 0.09 -16.53
N ILE A 68 -9.51 0.11 -15.37
CA ILE A 68 -10.19 0.11 -14.06
C ILE A 68 -10.31 1.50 -13.44
N GLY A 69 -9.58 2.49 -13.99
CA GLY A 69 -9.61 3.85 -13.45
C GLY A 69 -8.85 4.86 -14.29
N GLU A 70 -8.92 6.11 -13.84
CA GLU A 70 -8.19 7.24 -14.39
C GLU A 70 -7.81 8.20 -13.26
N ILE A 71 -6.60 8.76 -13.32
CA ILE A 71 -6.16 9.78 -12.37
C ILE A 71 -6.87 11.09 -12.68
N ALA A 72 -7.77 11.49 -11.78
CA ALA A 72 -8.57 12.70 -11.91
C ALA A 72 -7.99 13.88 -11.12
N ASN A 73 -7.11 13.64 -10.14
CA ASN A 73 -6.57 14.68 -9.26
C ASN A 73 -5.12 14.40 -8.86
N GLN A 74 -4.39 15.46 -8.51
CA GLN A 74 -3.07 15.35 -7.89
C GLN A 74 -3.02 16.00 -6.51
N ALA A 75 -2.37 15.33 -5.56
CA ALA A 75 -2.14 15.87 -4.22
C ALA A 75 -0.89 15.27 -3.55
N ASN A 76 -0.21 16.08 -2.74
CA ASN A 76 0.93 15.65 -1.91
C ASN A 76 0.60 15.51 -0.42
N LYS A 77 -0.65 15.82 -0.02
CA LYS A 77 -1.09 15.73 1.38
C LYS A 77 -2.11 14.61 1.50
N ALA A 78 -1.86 13.66 2.42
CA ALA A 78 -2.68 12.45 2.56
C ALA A 78 -4.19 12.73 2.73
N PHE A 79 -4.57 13.75 3.50
CA PHE A 79 -5.99 14.09 3.71
C PHE A 79 -6.71 14.61 2.46
N LYS A 80 -5.99 14.91 1.37
CA LYS A 80 -6.57 15.32 0.09
C LYS A 80 -6.74 14.15 -0.88
N PHE A 81 -6.32 12.94 -0.50
CA PHE A 81 -6.54 11.76 -1.31
C PHE A 81 -8.00 11.34 -1.25
N LYS A 82 -8.52 11.01 -2.43
CA LYS A 82 -9.80 10.37 -2.71
C LYS A 82 -9.57 9.44 -3.92
N ASN A 83 -10.54 8.60 -4.25
CA ASN A 83 -10.42 7.74 -5.43
C ASN A 83 -10.11 8.57 -6.69
N GLY A 84 -9.11 8.13 -7.45
CA GLY A 84 -8.55 8.84 -8.60
C GLY A 84 -7.52 9.94 -8.26
N THR A 85 -7.02 10.03 -7.03
CA THR A 85 -5.93 10.94 -6.67
C THR A 85 -4.58 10.23 -6.69
N ALA A 86 -3.58 10.82 -7.36
CA ALA A 86 -2.17 10.42 -7.28
C ALA A 86 -1.29 11.55 -6.72
N ASN A 87 -0.09 11.23 -6.22
CA ASN A 87 0.90 12.28 -5.92
C ASN A 87 1.87 12.55 -7.08
N LYS A 88 2.19 11.52 -7.89
CA LYS A 88 3.14 11.66 -9.01
C LYS A 88 2.51 11.48 -10.38
N LEU A 89 1.62 10.49 -10.55
CA LEU A 89 0.99 10.27 -11.86
C LEU A 89 0.23 11.53 -12.34
N PRO A 90 0.41 11.94 -13.60
CA PRO A 90 -0.33 13.06 -14.19
C PRO A 90 -1.85 12.81 -14.22
N ILE A 91 -2.62 13.90 -14.19
CA ILE A 91 -4.06 13.85 -14.46
C ILE A 91 -4.29 13.33 -15.89
N GLY A 92 -5.27 12.44 -16.05
CA GLY A 92 -5.58 11.76 -17.31
C GLY A 92 -4.85 10.42 -17.49
N THR A 93 -3.96 10.05 -16.56
CA THR A 93 -3.30 8.73 -16.59
C THR A 93 -4.36 7.64 -16.43
N LYS A 94 -4.48 6.76 -17.42
CA LYS A 94 -5.37 5.60 -17.39
C LYS A 94 -4.69 4.44 -16.67
N ILE A 95 -5.46 3.77 -15.79
CA ILE A 95 -5.01 2.62 -15.02
C ILE A 95 -5.69 1.37 -15.54
N PHE A 96 -4.91 0.34 -15.82
CA PHE A 96 -5.37 -0.94 -16.35
C PHE A 96 -5.02 -2.07 -15.39
N GLU A 97 -5.89 -3.06 -15.31
CA GLU A 97 -5.54 -4.35 -14.73
C GLU A 97 -4.72 -5.20 -15.73
N THR A 98 -4.15 -6.29 -15.22
CA THR A 98 -3.48 -7.30 -16.04
C THR A 98 -3.93 -8.70 -15.64
N ASP A 99 -3.49 -9.71 -16.39
CA ASP A 99 -3.62 -11.12 -16.00
C ASP A 99 -2.62 -11.55 -14.90
N THR A 100 -1.91 -10.59 -14.30
CA THR A 100 -0.98 -10.78 -13.18
C THR A 100 -1.38 -9.91 -11.99
N PRO A 101 -0.71 -10.02 -10.83
CA PRO A 101 -0.98 -9.12 -9.70
C PRO A 101 -0.64 -7.64 -9.94
N ALA A 102 0.05 -7.31 -11.03
CA ALA A 102 0.44 -5.94 -11.36
C ALA A 102 -0.69 -5.17 -12.07
N TYR A 103 -0.73 -3.88 -11.81
CA TYR A 103 -1.57 -2.90 -12.49
C TYR A 103 -0.68 -1.93 -13.27
N ILE A 104 -1.17 -1.41 -14.40
CA ILE A 104 -0.36 -0.60 -15.30
C ILE A 104 -0.99 0.79 -15.46
N GLY A 105 -0.23 1.83 -15.11
CA GLY A 105 -0.49 3.20 -15.54
C GLY A 105 0.18 3.48 -16.88
N ILE A 106 -0.52 4.16 -17.80
CA ILE A 106 0.05 4.57 -19.09
C ILE A 106 0.25 6.08 -19.13
N VAL A 107 1.50 6.53 -19.22
CA VAL A 107 1.90 7.95 -19.31
C VAL A 107 2.68 8.14 -20.60
N ASP A 108 2.19 8.95 -21.53
CA ASP A 108 2.86 9.23 -22.82
C ASP A 108 3.29 7.96 -23.61
N GLY A 109 2.55 6.86 -23.44
CA GLY A 109 2.84 5.56 -24.05
C GLY A 109 3.77 4.66 -23.25
N GLU A 110 4.37 5.14 -22.16
CA GLU A 110 5.16 4.38 -21.21
C GLU A 110 4.25 3.64 -20.21
N LYS A 111 4.60 2.39 -19.90
CA LYS A 111 3.87 1.53 -18.95
C LYS A 111 4.58 1.52 -17.61
N ILE A 112 3.90 2.00 -16.57
CA ILE A 112 4.43 2.08 -15.21
C ILE A 112 3.70 1.06 -14.33
N PRO A 113 4.40 0.09 -13.72
CA PRO A 113 3.75 -0.94 -12.91
C PRO A 113 3.46 -0.47 -11.48
N TYR A 114 2.32 -0.92 -10.96
CA TYR A 114 1.85 -0.67 -9.61
C TYR A 114 1.32 -1.96 -8.97
N LEU A 115 1.41 -2.06 -7.65
CA LEU A 115 0.83 -3.14 -6.86
C LEU A 115 -0.23 -2.61 -5.91
N LYS A 116 -1.28 -3.40 -5.71
CA LYS A 116 -2.34 -3.14 -4.74
C LYS A 116 -1.81 -3.39 -3.31
N MET A 117 -1.93 -2.39 -2.44
CA MET A 117 -1.45 -2.47 -1.06
C MET A 117 -2.59 -2.90 -0.13
N VAL A 118 -2.54 -4.14 0.34
CA VAL A 118 -3.50 -4.72 1.29
C VAL A 118 -2.76 -5.21 2.55
N GLU A 119 -3.37 -5.05 3.72
CA GLU A 119 -2.87 -5.73 4.94
C GLU A 119 -3.34 -7.20 4.93
N GLY A 120 -2.51 -8.10 5.46
CA GLY A 120 -2.77 -9.54 5.55
C GLY A 120 -2.96 -10.02 6.99
#